data_AF-A0A5J4RV63-F1
#
_entry.id   AF-A0A5J4RV63-F1
#
_cell.length_a   1.000
_cell.length_b   1.000
_cell.length_c   1.000
_cell.angle_alpha   90.00
_cell.angle_beta   90.00
_cell.angle_gamma   90.00
#
_symmetry.space_group_name_H-M   'P 1'
#
loop_
_entity.id
_entity.type
_entity.pdbx_description
1 polymer ?
#
loop_
_entity_poly.entity_id
_entity_poly.type
_entity_poly.pdbx_seq_one_letter_code
_entity_poly.pdbx_strand_id
1 'polypeptide(L)' 'MNEAQILIEKVTEGIQEKKGKNITVVDLTSIENTICKYFIICQGNSPNQVGAIADSIKDSVRKGIN' A
#
# COMPACT_ATOMS: atom_id res chain seq x y z
N MET A 1 -13.88 -7.69 8.83
CA MET A 1 -12.92 -6.62 8.48
C MET A 1 -13.56 -5.76 7.41
N ASN A 2 -13.35 -4.44 7.46
CA ASN A 2 -13.83 -3.53 6.41
C ASN A 2 -12.97 -3.72 5.15
N GLU A 3 -13.55 -3.60 3.95
CA GLU A 3 -12.85 -3.68 2.65
C GLU A 3 -11.60 -2.80 2.61
N ALA A 4 -11.67 -1.60 3.17
CA ALA A 4 -10.52 -0.69 3.24
C ALA A 4 -9.36 -1.27 4.06
N GLN A 5 -9.63 -2.00 5.14
CA GLN A 5 -8.59 -2.63 5.96
C GLN A 5 -7.93 -3.79 5.21
N ILE A 6 -8.71 -4.59 4.48
CA ILE A 6 -8.19 -5.67 3.64
C ILE A 6 -7.27 -5.09 2.56
N LEU A 7 -7.67 -3.98 1.92
CA LEU A 7 -6.85 -3.33 0.91
C LEU A 7 -5.53 -2.80 1.50
N ILE A 8 -5.57 -2.15 2.68
CA ILE A 8 -4.36 -1.66 3.37
C ILE A 8 -3.42 -2.82 3.71
N GLU A 9 -3.96 -3.94 4.20
CA GLU A 9 -3.19 -5.14 4.52
C GLU A 9 -2.51 -5.69 3.26
N LYS A 10 -3.24 -5.86 2.15
CA LYS A 10 -2.69 -6.39 0.90
C LYS A 10 -1.65 -5.48 0.25
N VAL A 11 -1.84 -4.16 0.33
CA VAL A 11 -0.81 -3.21 -0.10
C VAL A 11 0.43 -3.33 0.79
N THR A 12 0.25 -3.44 2.10
CA THR A 12 1.36 -3.56 3.06
C THR A 12 2.15 -4.86 2.85
N GLU A 13 1.46 -5.99 2.62
CA GLU A 13 2.07 -7.28 2.25
C GLU A 13 2.94 -7.13 1.00
N GLY A 14 2.40 -6.56 -0.09
CA GLY A 14 3.14 -6.37 -1.34
C GLY A 14 4.40 -5.51 -1.16
N ILE A 15 4.34 -4.49 -0.31
CA ILE A 15 5.52 -3.67 0.03
C ILE A 15 6.56 -4.51 0.80
N GLN A 16 6.12 -5.32 1.78
CA GLN A 16 7.00 -6.14 2.61
C GLN A 16 7.66 -7.28 1.83
N GLU A 17 6.96 -7.91 0.87
CA GLU A 17 7.51 -8.94 -0.02
C GLU A 17 8.77 -8.48 -0.75
N LYS A 18 8.82 -7.19 -1.12
CA LYS A 18 9.98 -6.57 -1.77
C LYS A 18 10.90 -5.83 -0.81
N LYS A 19 10.76 -6.05 0.50
CA LYS A 19 11.59 -5.44 1.56
C LYS A 19 11.56 -3.92 1.54
N GLY A 20 10.41 -3.32 1.18
CA GLY A 20 10.16 -1.90 1.35
C GLY A 20 10.20 -1.52 2.84
N LYS A 21 10.65 -0.30 3.13
CA LYS A 21 10.87 0.20 4.50
C LYS A 21 9.98 1.40 4.79
N ASN A 22 9.91 1.77 6.07
CA ASN A 22 9.24 2.98 6.54
C ASN A 22 7.79 3.08 6.04
N ILE A 23 7.07 1.95 6.11
CA ILE A 23 5.67 1.87 5.69
C ILE A 23 4.81 2.64 6.69
N THR A 24 4.15 3.68 6.22
CA THR A 24 3.27 4.54 7.01
C THR A 24 1.91 4.59 6.35
N VAL A 25 0.86 4.25 7.09
CA VAL A 25 -0.53 4.41 6.67
C VAL A 25 -1.03 5.72 7.26
N VAL A 26 -1.34 6.68 6.40
CA VAL A 26 -1.92 7.97 6.78
C VAL A 26 -3.44 7.85 6.67
N ASP A 27 -4.13 8.08 7.80
CA ASP A 27 -5.59 8.17 7.84
C ASP A 27 -6.04 9.60 7.53
N LEU A 28 -6.75 9.76 6.42
CA LEU A 28 -7.29 11.03 5.92
C LEU A 28 -8.80 11.14 6.12
N THR A 29 -9.45 10.19 6.81
CA THR A 29 -10.91 10.14 6.98
C THR A 29 -11.49 11.35 7.74
N SER A 30 -10.66 12.04 8.51
CA SER A 30 -11.04 13.24 9.26
C SER A 30 -10.92 14.54 8.45
N ILE A 31 -10.44 14.48 7.21
CA ILE A 31 -10.25 15.65 6.35
C ILE A 31 -11.31 15.62 5.25
N GLU A 32 -12.16 16.64 5.24
CA GLU A 32 -13.18 16.83 4.21
C GLU A 32 -12.56 17.18 2.85
N ASN A 33 -13.22 16.80 1.76
CA ASN A 33 -12.77 17.04 0.38
C ASN A 33 -11.42 16.38 -0.01
N THR A 34 -11.05 15.27 0.63
CA THR A 34 -9.89 14.46 0.22
C THR A 34 -10.23 13.52 -0.93
N ILE A 35 -9.25 13.28 -1.82
CA ILE A 35 -9.39 12.36 -2.95
C ILE A 35 -9.41 10.88 -2.53
N CYS A 36 -8.95 10.56 -1.31
CA CYS A 36 -8.90 9.21 -0.76
C CYS A 36 -8.98 9.23 0.78
N LYS A 37 -9.43 8.11 1.36
CA LYS A 37 -9.56 7.95 2.83
C LYS A 37 -8.25 7.58 3.52
N TYR A 38 -7.38 6.85 2.82
CA TYR A 38 -6.10 6.38 3.34
C TYR A 38 -5.02 6.60 2.31
N PHE A 39 -3.80 6.91 2.77
CA PHE A 39 -2.64 7.09 1.91
C PHE A 39 -1.45 6.34 2.48
N ILE A 40 -0.83 5.47 1.69
CA ILE A 40 0.28 4.61 2.15
C ILE A 40 1.58 5.12 1.56
N ILE A 41 2.55 5.41 2.41
CA ILE A 41 3.89 5.89 2.04
C ILE A 41 4.89 4.81 2.45
N CYS A 42 5.82 4.46 1.55
CA CYS A 42 6.93 3.56 1.85
C CYS A 42 8.19 3.98 1.08
N GLN A 43 9.33 3.39 1.43
CA GLN A 43 10.64 3.69 0.84
C GLN A 43 11.27 2.44 0.24
N GLY A 44 11.75 2.55 -1.00
CA GLY A 44 12.68 1.62 -1.62
C GLY A 44 14.11 2.19 -1.61
N ASN A 45 15.12 1.33 -1.63
CA ASN A 45 16.54 1.75 -1.59
C ASN A 45 17.12 2.03 -2.99
N SER A 46 16.39 1.74 -4.07
CA SER A 46 16.78 2.05 -5.45
C SER A 46 15.56 2.18 -6.37
N PRO A 47 15.68 2.86 -7.53
CA PRO A 47 14.58 2.96 -8.50
C PRO A 47 14.05 1.59 -8.95
N ASN A 48 14.94 0.62 -9.16
CA ASN A 48 14.54 -0.75 -9.52
C ASN A 48 13.73 -1.42 -8.40
N GLN A 49 14.12 -1.23 -7.13
CA GLN A 49 13.34 -1.76 -6.01
C GLN A 49 11.98 -1.06 -5.90
N VAL A 50 11.92 0.26 -6.12
CA VAL A 50 10.65 1.00 -6.14
C VAL A 50 9.70 0.46 -7.20
N GLY A 51 10.20 0.20 -8.43
CA GLY A 51 9.42 -0.45 -9.48
C GLY A 51 8.92 -1.84 -9.06
N ALA A 52 9.82 -2.67 -8.51
CA ALA A 52 9.45 -4.00 -8.03
C ALA A 52 8.40 -3.99 -6.92
N ILE A 53 8.48 -3.03 -5.98
CA ILE A 53 7.46 -2.81 -4.94
C ILE A 53 6.11 -2.48 -5.58
N ALA A 54 6.09 -1.53 -6.52
CA ALA A 54 4.85 -1.12 -7.18
C ALA A 54 4.17 -2.29 -7.91
N ASP A 55 4.94 -3.16 -8.57
CA ASP A 55 4.39 -4.33 -9.26
C ASP A 55 3.94 -5.41 -8.27
N SER A 56 4.67 -5.64 -7.17
CA SER A 56 4.23 -6.54 -6.09
C SER A 56 2.88 -6.11 -5.52
N ILE A 57 2.70 -4.81 -5.24
CA ILE A 57 1.44 -4.27 -4.73
C ILE A 57 0.28 -4.57 -5.69
N LYS A 58 0.46 -4.33 -7.00
CA LYS A 58 -0.59 -4.61 -8.00
C LYS A 58 -0.96 -6.10 -7.98
N ASP A 59 0.03 -6.99 -7.89
CA ASP A 59 -0.21 -8.43 -7.87
C ASP A 59 -0.88 -8.90 -6.57
N SER A 60 -0.42 -8.43 -5.41
CA SER A 60 -0.98 -8.79 -4.10
C SER A 60 -2.44 -8.35 -3.97
N VAL A 61 -2.76 -7.12 -4.42
CA VAL A 61 -4.14 -6.59 -4.37
C VAL A 61 -5.05 -7.36 -5.33
N ARG A 62 -4.61 -7.64 -6.57
CA ARG A 62 -5.40 -8.39 -7.55
C ARG A 62 -5.70 -9.83 -7.10
N LYS A 63 -4.78 -10.47 -6.39
CA LYS A 63 -4.98 -11.84 -5.87
C LYS A 63 -5.82 -11.86 -4.59
N GLY A 64 -5.76 -10.79 -3.80
CA GLY A 64 -6.35 -10.72 -2.46
C GLY A 64 -7.79 -10.20 -2.42
N ILE A 65 -8.33 -9.68 -3.52
CA ILE A 65 -9.71 -9.17 -3.61
C ILE A 65 -10.46 -10.00 -4.65
N ASN A 66 -11.35 -10.87 -4.17
CA ASN A 66 -12.36 -11.60 -4.93
C ASN A 66 -13.75 -11.21 -4.42
#